data_AF-A0A219B3R4-F1
#
_entry.id   AF-A0A219B3R4-F1
#
_cell.length_a   1.000
_cell.length_b   1.000
_cell.length_c   1.000
_cell.angle_alpha   90.00
_cell.angle_beta   90.00
_cell.angle_gamma   90.00
#
_symmetry.space_group_name_H-M   'P 1'
#
loop_
_entity.id
_entity.type
_entity.pdbx_description
1 polymer ?
#
loop_
_entity_poly.entity_id
_entity_poly.type
_entity_poly.pdbx_seq_one_letter_code
_entity_poly.pdbx_strand_id
1 'polypeptide(L)'
;MITRALPLILPALLMSACSGGSSGGGDAPAPDNGAQAPSSPPSSPAAGTRPAGEPQNVVTVEGRIGEGVECPVIETPDGLTYALSLAEADVGPGDYVQVNGELADASFCMQGEGTIIPIRIDQVDPPARDRDPARSGGTRITTSYVEGPWAAKGEGDCRKPDFDITTNENGGSIIETSVRGVPSTGYVDVGPDPSFNFDAPVPPLPIESRGPDGLAVMAPDGESIEFAQYTLRGDGMVFVKCPG
;
A
#
# COMPACT_ATOMS: atom_id res chain seq x y z
N MET A 1 5.46 8.05 45.54
CA MET A 1 4.84 9.17 44.83
C MET A 1 5.91 10.22 44.57
N ILE A 2 6.51 10.21 43.38
CA ILE A 2 7.53 11.19 42.97
C ILE A 2 7.03 11.77 41.65
N THR A 3 6.54 13.00 41.73
CA THR A 3 5.98 13.77 40.61
C THR A 3 7.15 14.41 39.85
N ARG A 4 7.39 13.98 38.60
CA ARG A 4 8.31 14.67 37.68
C ARG A 4 7.51 15.43 36.63
N ALA A 5 7.52 16.75 36.76
CA ALA A 5 7.10 17.68 35.72
C ALA A 5 8.20 17.76 34.64
N LEU A 6 7.81 17.69 33.37
CA LEU A 6 8.67 18.03 32.23
C LEU A 6 7.99 19.12 31.38
N PRO A 7 8.75 20.08 30.83
CA PRO A 7 8.23 21.34 30.30
C PRO A 7 7.79 21.26 28.82
N LEU A 8 6.78 22.06 28.49
CA LEU A 8 6.37 22.42 27.13
C LEU A 8 7.50 23.17 26.41
N ILE A 9 7.79 22.77 25.18
CA ILE A 9 8.62 23.54 24.24
C ILE A 9 7.79 23.79 22.97
N LEU A 10 7.48 25.06 22.71
CA LEU A 10 6.92 25.58 21.46
C LEU A 10 8.05 25.96 20.50
N PRO A 11 7.99 25.60 19.20
CA PRO A 11 8.71 26.31 18.15
C PRO A 11 7.83 27.31 17.40
N ALA A 12 8.39 28.49 17.15
CA ALA A 12 7.78 29.64 16.51
C ALA A 12 7.65 29.48 14.98
N LEU A 13 6.54 29.99 14.44
CA LEU A 13 6.34 30.23 13.00
C LEU A 13 7.28 31.35 12.50
N LEU A 14 7.92 31.12 11.35
CA LEU A 14 8.54 32.15 10.52
C LEU A 14 7.81 32.19 9.18
N MET A 15 7.08 33.27 8.92
CA MET A 15 6.54 33.59 7.59
C MET A 15 7.59 34.33 6.77
N SER A 16 7.80 33.89 5.54
CA SER A 16 8.63 34.58 4.55
C SER A 16 7.73 35.16 3.47
N ALA A 17 7.67 36.49 3.40
CA ALA A 17 6.97 37.25 2.37
C ALA A 17 7.99 37.77 1.35
N CYS A 18 7.82 37.45 0.07
CA CYS A 18 8.56 38.09 -1.01
C CYS A 18 7.61 38.99 -1.83
N SER A 19 7.93 40.27 -1.82
CA SER A 19 7.29 41.37 -2.55
C SER A 19 8.19 41.88 -3.67
N GLY A 20 7.59 42.32 -4.78
CA GLY A 20 8.18 43.22 -5.77
C GLY A 20 8.48 42.56 -7.12
N GLY A 21 8.21 43.15 -8.28
CA GLY A 21 7.73 44.49 -8.60
C GLY A 21 8.28 44.91 -9.97
N SER A 22 7.44 45.61 -10.74
CA SER A 22 7.74 46.50 -11.89
C SER A 22 8.10 45.87 -13.25
N SER A 23 7.32 46.09 -14.33
CA SER A 23 6.98 47.33 -15.09
C SER A 23 7.91 47.52 -16.29
N GLY A 24 7.35 47.52 -17.49
CA GLY A 24 8.04 47.93 -18.72
C GLY A 24 7.06 48.05 -19.88
N GLY A 25 6.51 49.25 -20.08
CA GLY A 25 5.70 49.62 -21.24
C GLY A 25 6.55 50.10 -22.42
N GLY A 26 5.95 50.10 -23.61
CA GLY A 26 6.51 50.69 -24.83
C GLY A 26 5.51 50.62 -25.98
N ASP A 27 5.07 51.79 -26.43
CA ASP A 27 4.00 52.07 -27.38
C ASP A 27 4.27 51.69 -28.87
N ALA A 28 3.17 51.73 -29.63
CA ALA A 28 2.87 51.40 -31.05
C ALA A 28 3.53 52.30 -32.15
N PRO A 29 3.03 52.40 -33.41
CA PRO A 29 2.73 51.42 -34.49
C PRO A 29 3.33 51.74 -35.91
N ALA A 30 3.20 50.77 -36.85
CA ALA A 30 3.05 50.85 -38.34
C ALA A 30 4.26 51.26 -39.25
N PRO A 31 4.29 50.99 -40.59
CA PRO A 31 3.29 50.37 -41.49
C PRO A 31 3.78 49.23 -42.43
N ASP A 32 2.81 48.73 -43.19
CA ASP A 32 2.75 47.75 -44.29
C ASP A 32 3.85 47.83 -45.39
N ASN A 33 4.31 46.66 -45.87
CA ASN A 33 4.76 46.42 -47.24
C ASN A 33 5.01 44.91 -47.51
N GLY A 34 4.18 44.31 -48.38
CA GLY A 34 4.66 43.50 -49.52
C GLY A 34 5.11 42.06 -49.31
N ALA A 35 4.16 41.13 -49.48
CA ALA A 35 4.28 39.84 -50.18
C ALA A 35 5.62 39.06 -50.16
N GLN A 36 5.69 38.08 -49.26
CA GLN A 36 6.21 36.74 -49.58
C GLN A 36 5.68 35.77 -48.53
N ALA A 37 4.89 34.77 -48.94
CA ALA A 37 4.49 33.68 -48.06
C ALA A 37 5.74 32.85 -47.74
N PRO A 38 6.22 32.81 -46.49
CA PRO A 38 7.18 31.80 -46.09
C PRO A 38 6.36 30.53 -45.91
N SER A 39 6.69 29.49 -46.65
CA SER A 39 6.26 28.13 -46.37
C SER A 39 6.48 27.88 -44.87
N SER A 40 5.40 27.69 -44.12
CA SER A 40 5.48 27.41 -42.69
C SER A 40 6.43 26.22 -42.48
N PRO A 41 7.54 26.35 -41.73
CA PRO A 41 8.21 25.17 -41.21
C PRO A 41 7.19 24.40 -40.34
N PRO A 42 7.27 23.06 -40.23
CA PRO A 42 6.43 22.32 -39.31
C PRO A 42 6.58 22.97 -37.94
N SER A 43 5.49 23.57 -37.47
CA SER A 43 5.39 24.16 -36.14
C SER A 43 5.90 23.13 -35.14
N SER A 44 7.07 23.40 -34.55
CA SER A 44 7.48 22.74 -33.32
C SER A 44 6.30 22.84 -32.35
N PRO A 45 5.85 21.73 -31.74
CA PRO A 45 4.75 21.80 -30.79
C PRO A 45 5.13 22.79 -29.70
N ALA A 46 4.24 23.76 -29.46
CA ALA A 46 4.32 24.60 -28.28
C ALA A 46 4.41 23.70 -27.04
N ALA A 47 5.15 24.14 -26.03
CA ALA A 47 5.34 23.40 -24.80
C ALA A 47 4.00 22.83 -24.26
N GLY A 48 3.92 21.49 -24.21
CA GLY A 48 3.10 20.79 -23.22
C GLY A 48 1.64 20.44 -23.56
N THR A 49 1.14 20.55 -24.79
CA THR A 49 -0.21 20.00 -25.07
C THR A 49 -0.14 18.49 -25.25
N ARG A 50 -0.40 17.76 -24.16
CA ARG A 50 -0.50 16.30 -24.13
C ARG A 50 -1.51 15.80 -25.18
N PRO A 51 -1.18 14.76 -25.98
CA PRO A 51 -2.12 14.16 -26.92
C PRO A 51 -3.36 13.64 -26.18
N ALA A 52 -4.54 14.14 -26.56
CA ALA A 52 -5.80 13.65 -26.03
C ALA A 52 -6.12 12.29 -26.66
N GLY A 53 -6.31 11.25 -25.84
CA GLY A 53 -6.88 9.99 -26.32
C GLY A 53 -6.47 8.73 -25.57
N GLU A 54 -5.34 8.75 -24.86
CA GLU A 54 -4.85 7.55 -24.16
C GLU A 54 -4.35 7.88 -22.76
N PRO A 55 -4.85 7.18 -21.72
CA PRO A 55 -4.32 7.32 -20.37
C PRO A 55 -2.83 6.96 -20.35
N GLN A 56 -2.00 7.85 -19.84
CA GLN A 56 -0.58 7.59 -19.60
C GLN A 56 -0.37 7.49 -18.10
N ASN A 57 0.55 6.65 -17.65
CA ASN A 57 0.78 6.39 -16.22
C ASN A 57 -0.46 5.79 -15.52
N VAL A 58 -1.06 4.77 -16.15
CA VAL A 58 -2.12 3.99 -15.52
C VAL A 58 -1.54 3.19 -14.36
N VAL A 59 -2.17 3.31 -13.20
CA VAL A 59 -1.86 2.56 -11.99
C VAL A 59 -3.07 1.76 -11.55
N THR A 60 -2.82 0.64 -10.88
CA THR A 60 -3.83 -0.10 -10.14
C THR A 60 -3.42 -0.10 -8.68
N VAL A 61 -4.29 0.40 -7.81
CA VAL A 61 -4.08 0.44 -6.38
C VAL A 61 -5.27 -0.18 -5.67
N GLU A 62 -5.01 -0.84 -4.56
CA GLU A 62 -6.03 -1.43 -3.69
C GLU A 62 -5.89 -0.81 -2.31
N GLY A 63 -7.02 -0.51 -1.65
CA GLY A 63 -6.99 0.10 -0.34
C GLY A 63 -8.33 0.59 0.15
N ARG A 64 -8.30 1.23 1.32
CA ARG A 64 -9.49 1.79 1.96
C ARG A 64 -9.66 3.25 1.59
N ILE A 65 -10.88 3.62 1.22
CA ILE A 65 -11.23 5.02 1.01
C ILE A 65 -11.30 5.71 2.37
N GLY A 66 -10.56 6.80 2.51
CA GLY A 66 -10.56 7.68 3.67
C GLY A 66 -11.05 9.08 3.31
N GLU A 67 -11.30 9.88 4.34
CA GLU A 67 -11.45 11.31 4.18
C GLU A 67 -10.09 11.94 3.84
N GLY A 68 -10.04 12.75 2.79
CA GLY A 68 -8.87 13.58 2.49
C GLY A 68 -9.15 15.06 2.71
N VAL A 69 -8.09 15.86 2.59
CA VAL A 69 -8.12 17.30 2.83
C VAL A 69 -8.95 18.04 1.78
N GLU A 70 -8.77 17.65 0.51
CA GLU A 70 -9.45 18.27 -0.63
C GLU A 70 -10.41 17.30 -1.31
N CYS A 71 -9.97 16.05 -1.48
CA CYS A 71 -10.72 14.99 -2.13
C CYS A 71 -10.55 13.70 -1.30
N PRO A 72 -11.46 12.72 -1.42
CA PRO A 72 -11.27 11.41 -0.79
C PRO A 72 -9.91 10.82 -1.15
N VAL A 73 -9.33 10.06 -0.24
CA VAL A 73 -8.06 9.36 -0.46
C VAL A 73 -8.25 7.86 -0.46
N ILE A 74 -7.37 7.12 -1.11
CA ILE A 74 -7.18 5.69 -0.87
C ILE A 74 -5.89 5.50 -0.08
N GLU A 75 -6.00 4.81 1.05
CA GLU A 75 -4.86 4.35 1.84
C GLU A 75 -4.62 2.88 1.52
N THR A 76 -3.43 2.59 0.99
CA THR A 76 -3.07 1.27 0.54
C THR A 76 -2.51 0.41 1.67
N PRO A 77 -2.53 -0.93 1.51
CA PRO A 77 -1.96 -1.90 2.43
C PRO A 77 -0.65 -1.54 3.14
N ASP A 78 0.26 -1.06 2.30
CA ASP A 78 1.64 -0.71 2.56
C ASP A 78 1.83 0.71 3.12
N GLY A 79 0.73 1.42 3.35
CA GLY A 79 0.69 2.75 3.96
C GLY A 79 0.92 3.90 2.97
N LEU A 80 0.81 3.65 1.66
CA LEU A 80 0.80 4.74 0.68
C LEU A 80 -0.58 5.40 0.68
N THR A 81 -0.63 6.66 0.27
CA THR A 81 -1.88 7.41 0.17
C THR A 81 -1.94 8.05 -1.20
N TYR A 82 -3.08 7.92 -1.88
CA TYR A 82 -3.34 8.62 -3.13
C TYR A 82 -4.65 9.39 -3.01
N ALA A 83 -4.69 10.62 -3.52
CA ALA A 83 -5.95 11.33 -3.68
C ALA A 83 -6.76 10.72 -4.82
N LEU A 84 -8.08 10.67 -4.67
CA LEU A 84 -8.99 10.17 -5.69
C LEU A 84 -9.82 11.33 -6.24
N SER A 85 -9.73 11.56 -7.55
CA SER A 85 -10.70 12.40 -8.26
C SER A 85 -11.97 11.58 -8.51
N LEU A 86 -12.70 11.26 -7.44
CA LEU A 86 -13.97 10.56 -7.54
C LEU A 86 -14.99 11.48 -8.22
N ALA A 87 -15.51 11.05 -9.37
CA ALA A 87 -16.72 11.61 -9.94
C ALA A 87 -17.94 11.09 -9.14
N GLU A 88 -19.11 10.94 -9.80
CA GLU A 88 -20.32 10.34 -9.22
C GLU A 88 -20.19 8.81 -9.04
N ALA A 89 -19.12 8.34 -8.39
CA ALA A 89 -18.92 6.93 -8.09
C ALA A 89 -19.67 6.54 -6.80
N ASP A 90 -20.30 5.36 -6.81
CA ASP A 90 -21.03 4.78 -5.65
C ASP A 90 -20.06 4.15 -4.63
N VAL A 91 -19.01 4.88 -4.24
CA VAL A 91 -18.04 4.47 -3.21
C VAL A 91 -17.73 5.64 -2.29
N GLY A 92 -17.48 5.37 -1.01
CA GLY A 92 -17.27 6.40 -0.01
C GLY A 92 -16.28 6.01 1.09
N PRO A 93 -16.00 6.92 2.03
CA PRO A 93 -15.12 6.64 3.16
C PRO A 93 -15.52 5.37 3.90
N GLY A 94 -14.55 4.50 4.13
CA GLY A 94 -14.74 3.19 4.75
C GLY A 94 -14.78 2.04 3.74
N ASP A 95 -15.14 2.27 2.48
CA ASP A 95 -15.14 1.21 1.47
C ASP A 95 -13.73 0.75 1.16
N TYR A 96 -13.59 -0.54 0.88
CA TYR A 96 -12.34 -1.13 0.43
C TYR A 96 -12.48 -1.50 -1.05
N VAL A 97 -11.58 -0.97 -1.88
CA VAL A 97 -11.73 -0.96 -3.33
C VAL A 97 -10.41 -1.23 -4.04
N GLN A 98 -10.51 -1.76 -5.24
CA GLN A 98 -9.45 -1.73 -6.24
C GLN A 98 -9.76 -0.62 -7.24
N VAL A 99 -8.84 0.33 -7.38
CA VAL A 99 -8.92 1.45 -8.33
C VAL A 99 -7.92 1.24 -9.45
N ASN A 100 -8.39 1.17 -10.68
CA ASN A 100 -7.56 1.31 -11.88
C ASN A 100 -7.79 2.70 -12.47
N GLY A 101 -6.72 3.48 -12.63
CA GLY A 101 -6.86 4.87 -13.04
C GLY A 101 -5.56 5.51 -13.49
N GLU A 102 -5.67 6.72 -14.01
CA GLU A 102 -4.53 7.51 -14.45
C GLU A 102 -3.94 8.31 -13.28
N LEU A 103 -2.62 8.23 -13.07
CA LEU A 103 -1.94 9.12 -12.13
C LEU A 103 -1.74 10.49 -12.80
N ALA A 104 -2.46 11.52 -12.32
CA ALA A 104 -2.47 12.84 -12.91
C ALA A 104 -1.15 13.59 -12.69
N ASP A 105 -0.60 14.17 -13.76
CA ASP A 105 0.61 15.01 -13.70
C ASP A 105 0.40 16.30 -12.89
N ALA A 106 -0.85 16.80 -12.88
CA ALA A 106 -1.30 17.95 -12.09
C ALA A 106 -2.77 17.80 -11.73
N SER A 107 -3.13 18.19 -10.52
CA SER A 107 -4.49 18.04 -10.00
C SER A 107 -4.80 19.08 -8.92
N PHE A 108 -6.09 19.31 -8.67
CA PHE A 108 -6.56 20.10 -7.55
C PHE A 108 -6.59 19.31 -6.23
N CYS A 109 -6.51 17.98 -6.29
CA CYS A 109 -6.53 17.10 -5.12
C CYS A 109 -5.10 16.73 -4.71
N MET A 110 -4.34 17.65 -4.12
CA MET A 110 -2.91 17.50 -3.88
C MET A 110 -2.63 16.85 -2.52
N GLN A 111 -2.87 15.53 -2.41
CA GLN A 111 -2.57 14.75 -1.20
C GLN A 111 -1.93 13.40 -1.51
N GLY A 112 -0.89 13.06 -0.74
CA GLY A 112 -0.19 11.77 -0.84
C GLY A 112 0.78 11.71 -2.01
N GLU A 113 0.90 10.51 -2.61
CA GLU A 113 1.81 10.18 -3.71
C GLU A 113 1.35 10.77 -5.06
N GLY A 114 0.09 11.21 -5.15
CA GLY A 114 -0.48 11.85 -6.33
C GLY A 114 -2.01 11.71 -6.38
N THR A 115 -2.62 12.23 -7.45
CA THR A 115 -4.06 12.04 -7.69
C THR A 115 -4.29 10.97 -8.74
N ILE A 116 -5.13 9.99 -8.42
CA ILE A 116 -5.63 9.02 -9.38
C ILE A 116 -6.96 9.52 -9.91
N ILE A 117 -7.07 9.58 -11.24
CA ILE A 117 -8.33 9.77 -11.98
C ILE A 117 -8.85 8.37 -12.31
N PRO A 118 -9.89 7.89 -11.62
CA PRO A 118 -10.35 6.51 -11.79
C PRO A 118 -10.91 6.27 -13.19
N ILE A 119 -10.44 5.20 -13.83
CA ILE A 119 -11.06 4.62 -15.04
C ILE A 119 -12.09 3.58 -14.62
N ARG A 120 -11.77 2.83 -13.56
CA ARG A 120 -12.62 1.77 -12.97
C ARG A 120 -12.37 1.68 -11.47
N ILE A 121 -13.45 1.45 -10.73
CA ILE A 121 -13.42 1.16 -9.30
C ILE A 121 -14.28 -0.07 -9.07
N ASP A 122 -13.70 -1.09 -8.47
CA ASP A 122 -14.38 -2.32 -8.08
C ASP A 122 -14.31 -2.42 -6.55
N GLN A 123 -15.45 -2.63 -5.87
CA GLN A 123 -15.44 -3.04 -4.46
C GLN A 123 -14.89 -4.46 -4.38
N VAL A 124 -13.91 -4.66 -3.51
CA VAL A 124 -13.28 -5.96 -3.28
C VAL A 124 -13.27 -6.24 -1.78
N ASP A 125 -13.21 -7.51 -1.40
CA ASP A 125 -13.10 -7.84 0.01
C ASP A 125 -11.76 -7.32 0.56
N PRO A 126 -11.75 -6.61 1.70
CA PRO A 126 -10.50 -6.20 2.31
C PRO A 126 -9.63 -7.43 2.60
N PRO A 127 -8.30 -7.29 2.60
CA PRO A 127 -7.42 -8.27 3.22
C PRO A 127 -7.90 -8.54 4.66
N ALA A 128 -7.71 -9.75 5.17
CA ALA A 128 -8.29 -10.13 6.46
C ALA A 128 -7.81 -9.25 7.65
N ARG A 129 -6.68 -8.55 7.51
CA ARG A 129 -6.14 -7.53 8.43
C ARG A 129 -7.07 -6.33 8.56
N ASP A 130 -7.75 -6.00 7.48
CA ASP A 130 -8.59 -4.81 7.32
C ASP A 130 -10.07 -5.12 7.59
N ARG A 131 -10.47 -6.40 7.66
CA ARG A 131 -11.86 -6.82 7.94
C ARG A 131 -12.30 -6.63 9.40
N ASP A 132 -11.37 -6.44 10.33
CA ASP A 132 -11.66 -6.34 11.77
C ASP A 132 -10.94 -5.12 12.38
N PRO A 133 -11.67 -4.07 12.81
CA PRO A 133 -11.09 -2.89 13.43
C PRO A 133 -10.35 -3.16 14.75
N ALA A 134 -10.52 -4.32 15.38
CA ALA A 134 -9.69 -4.73 16.51
C ALA A 134 -8.31 -5.27 16.07
N ARG A 135 -8.11 -5.47 14.76
CA ARG A 135 -6.85 -5.89 14.10
C ARG A 135 -6.11 -4.71 13.44
N SER A 136 -6.73 -3.53 13.33
CA SER A 136 -6.05 -2.32 12.85
C SER A 136 -4.96 -1.90 13.86
N GLY A 137 -3.71 -1.92 13.42
CA GLY A 137 -2.53 -1.82 14.29
C GLY A 137 -1.60 -3.04 14.24
N GLY A 138 -1.86 -4.01 13.36
CA GLY A 138 -0.92 -5.09 13.07
C GLY A 138 0.46 -4.55 12.69
N THR A 139 1.50 -5.00 13.40
CA THR A 139 2.90 -4.72 13.05
C THR A 139 3.14 -5.06 11.57
N ARG A 140 3.82 -4.19 10.81
CA ARG A 140 4.24 -4.53 9.45
C ARG A 140 4.98 -5.86 9.46
N ILE A 141 4.53 -6.81 8.64
CA ILE A 141 5.27 -8.07 8.44
C ILE A 141 6.56 -7.73 7.69
N THR A 142 7.68 -8.11 8.30
CA THR A 142 9.03 -7.96 7.72
C THR A 142 9.78 -9.27 7.92
N THR A 143 10.89 -9.46 7.20
CA THR A 143 11.82 -10.58 7.42
C THR A 143 12.16 -10.75 8.90
N SER A 144 12.51 -9.65 9.59
CA SER A 144 12.85 -9.67 11.02
C SER A 144 11.68 -10.04 11.94
N TYR A 145 10.45 -9.71 11.53
CA TYR A 145 9.26 -10.03 12.29
C TYR A 145 8.99 -11.54 12.28
N VAL A 146 9.02 -12.14 11.09
CA VAL A 146 8.67 -13.55 10.88
C VAL A 146 9.78 -14.51 11.30
N GLU A 147 11.04 -14.08 11.32
CA GLU A 147 12.18 -14.94 11.65
C GLU A 147 12.10 -15.52 13.07
N GLY A 148 12.33 -16.82 13.19
CA GLY A 148 12.41 -17.56 14.45
C GLY A 148 11.34 -18.66 14.59
N PRO A 149 11.35 -19.37 15.73
CA PRO A 149 10.45 -20.47 16.00
C PRO A 149 9.06 -20.00 16.42
N TRP A 150 8.02 -20.73 15.98
CA TRP A 150 6.61 -20.40 16.24
C TRP A 150 5.84 -21.61 16.77
N ALA A 151 4.91 -21.37 17.69
CA ALA A 151 4.02 -22.39 18.23
C ALA A 151 2.56 -21.90 18.27
N ALA A 152 1.59 -22.78 18.05
CA ALA A 152 0.18 -22.45 18.02
C ALA A 152 -0.26 -21.88 19.36
N LYS A 153 -0.97 -20.75 19.33
CA LYS A 153 -1.40 -20.05 20.53
C LYS A 153 -2.36 -20.91 21.35
N GLY A 154 -1.93 -21.28 22.56
CA GLY A 154 -2.74 -22.05 23.52
C GLY A 154 -2.69 -23.57 23.33
N GLU A 155 -2.14 -24.07 22.22
CA GLU A 155 -2.06 -25.50 21.90
C GLU A 155 -0.62 -26.00 21.66
N GLY A 156 0.27 -25.14 21.16
CA GLY A 156 1.64 -25.49 20.83
C GLY A 156 2.60 -25.48 22.03
N ASP A 157 3.78 -26.10 21.87
CA ASP A 157 4.85 -26.16 22.87
C ASP A 157 6.11 -25.48 22.30
N CYS A 158 6.55 -24.37 22.89
CA CYS A 158 7.75 -23.67 22.41
C CYS A 158 9.06 -24.46 22.56
N ARG A 159 9.07 -25.57 23.30
CA ARG A 159 10.21 -26.51 23.32
C ARG A 159 10.24 -27.40 22.09
N LYS A 160 9.14 -27.45 21.33
CA LYS A 160 8.96 -28.17 20.08
C LYS A 160 8.08 -27.32 19.16
N PRO A 161 8.64 -26.25 18.57
CA PRO A 161 7.88 -25.34 17.73
C PRO A 161 7.21 -26.07 16.57
N ASP A 162 6.06 -25.55 16.13
CA ASP A 162 5.25 -26.10 15.04
C ASP A 162 5.88 -25.81 13.68
N PHE A 163 6.62 -24.70 13.59
CA PHE A 163 7.46 -24.35 12.46
C PHE A 163 8.55 -23.37 12.89
N ASP A 164 9.57 -23.28 12.05
CA ASP A 164 10.66 -22.32 12.19
C ASP A 164 10.82 -21.55 10.88
N ILE A 165 11.12 -20.26 10.99
CA ILE A 165 11.38 -19.39 9.84
C ILE A 165 12.81 -18.88 9.95
N THR A 166 13.62 -19.22 8.96
CA THR A 166 15.04 -18.83 8.91
C THR A 166 15.32 -17.92 7.73
N THR A 167 16.36 -17.10 7.82
CA THR A 167 16.83 -16.29 6.70
C THR A 167 17.88 -17.05 5.91
N ASN A 168 17.72 -17.13 4.57
CA ASN A 168 18.71 -17.74 3.68
C ASN A 168 19.84 -16.76 3.31
N GLU A 169 20.87 -17.27 2.62
CA GLU A 169 22.05 -16.49 2.24
C GLU A 169 21.74 -15.26 1.35
N ASN A 170 20.59 -15.26 0.66
CA ASN A 170 20.13 -14.17 -0.19
C ASN A 170 19.22 -13.17 0.54
N GLY A 171 19.02 -13.33 1.85
CA GLY A 171 18.15 -12.48 2.67
C GLY A 171 16.65 -12.82 2.57
N GLY A 172 16.29 -13.91 1.88
CA GLY A 172 14.92 -14.40 1.80
C GLY A 172 14.56 -15.23 3.03
N SER A 173 13.29 -15.17 3.45
CA SER A 173 12.79 -15.99 4.57
C SER A 173 12.29 -17.34 4.08
N ILE A 174 12.74 -18.41 4.73
CA ILE A 174 12.41 -19.81 4.45
C ILE A 174 11.67 -20.39 5.64
N ILE A 175 10.55 -21.07 5.38
CA ILE A 175 9.78 -21.77 6.40
C ILE A 175 9.96 -23.27 6.26
N GLU A 176 10.16 -23.96 7.37
CA GLU A 176 10.14 -25.42 7.45
C GLU A 176 9.01 -25.88 8.37
N THR A 177 8.10 -26.70 7.84
CA THR A 177 6.93 -27.21 8.58
C THR A 177 6.38 -28.47 7.93
N SER A 178 5.18 -28.92 8.31
CA SER A 178 4.40 -29.91 7.56
C SER A 178 3.15 -29.29 6.96
N VAL A 179 2.80 -29.66 5.72
CA VAL A 179 1.55 -29.27 5.06
C VAL A 179 0.87 -30.53 4.58
N ARG A 180 -0.42 -30.73 4.93
CA ARG A 180 -1.16 -31.99 4.66
C ARG A 180 -0.42 -33.23 5.18
N GLY A 181 0.20 -33.10 6.35
CA GLY A 181 0.99 -34.16 6.99
C GLY A 181 2.35 -34.45 6.34
N VAL A 182 2.77 -33.70 5.31
CA VAL A 182 4.03 -33.91 4.60
C VAL A 182 5.04 -32.83 4.98
N PRO A 183 6.27 -33.19 5.43
CA PRO A 183 7.34 -32.21 5.63
C PRO A 183 7.56 -31.38 4.37
N SER A 184 7.53 -30.07 4.52
CA SER A 184 7.53 -29.10 3.42
C SER A 184 8.41 -27.92 3.79
N THR A 185 9.19 -27.46 2.82
CA THR A 185 9.93 -26.21 2.90
C THR A 185 9.27 -25.22 1.94
N GLY A 186 9.12 -23.97 2.39
CA GLY A 186 8.50 -22.91 1.60
C GLY A 186 9.25 -21.60 1.72
N TYR A 187 8.83 -20.63 0.92
CA TYR A 187 9.28 -19.24 0.99
C TYR A 187 8.25 -18.39 1.71
N VAL A 188 8.70 -17.43 2.52
CA VAL A 188 7.84 -16.45 3.16
C VAL A 188 7.90 -15.15 2.36
N ASP A 189 6.80 -14.82 1.71
CA ASP A 189 6.62 -13.51 1.09
C ASP A 189 6.15 -12.52 2.17
N VAL A 190 6.92 -11.44 2.35
CA VAL A 190 6.64 -10.35 3.29
C VAL A 190 6.27 -9.06 2.56
N GLY A 191 5.89 -9.17 1.27
CA GLY A 191 5.41 -8.08 0.44
C GLY A 191 4.02 -7.55 0.84
N PRO A 192 3.32 -6.86 -0.07
CA PRO A 192 2.01 -6.26 0.21
C PRO A 192 0.94 -7.26 0.68
N ASP A 193 1.01 -8.49 0.14
CA ASP A 193 0.12 -9.63 0.43
C ASP A 193 0.93 -10.80 1.02
N PRO A 194 1.34 -10.66 2.29
CA PRO A 194 2.28 -11.59 2.88
C PRO A 194 1.70 -13.00 2.98
N SER A 195 2.50 -14.00 2.61
CA SER A 195 2.05 -15.39 2.51
C SER A 195 3.18 -16.39 2.66
N PHE A 196 2.83 -17.61 3.06
CA PHE A 196 3.70 -18.78 2.92
C PHE A 196 3.46 -19.44 1.57
N ASN A 197 4.52 -19.52 0.77
CA ASN A 197 4.52 -20.08 -0.57
C ASN A 197 5.26 -21.40 -0.56
N PHE A 198 4.54 -22.49 -0.77
CA PHE A 198 5.08 -23.84 -0.88
C PHE A 198 5.04 -24.29 -2.34
N ASP A 199 5.77 -25.35 -2.65
CA ASP A 199 5.73 -25.95 -3.99
C ASP A 199 4.30 -26.41 -4.34
N ALA A 200 3.99 -26.36 -5.63
CA ALA A 200 2.72 -26.86 -6.14
C ALA A 200 2.52 -28.34 -5.71
N PRO A 201 1.30 -28.75 -5.31
CA PRO A 201 0.02 -28.07 -5.51
C PRO A 201 -0.51 -27.33 -4.28
N VAL A 202 0.36 -26.87 -3.37
CA VAL A 202 -0.09 -26.12 -2.19
C VAL A 202 -0.36 -24.67 -2.59
N PRO A 203 -1.59 -24.15 -2.42
CA PRO A 203 -1.86 -22.73 -2.65
C PRO A 203 -1.12 -21.87 -1.60
N PRO A 204 -0.80 -20.61 -1.92
CA PRO A 204 -0.26 -19.66 -0.94
C PRO A 204 -1.16 -19.58 0.29
N LEU A 205 -0.54 -19.55 1.47
CA LEU A 205 -1.24 -19.39 2.74
C LEU A 205 -1.04 -17.96 3.23
N PRO A 206 -2.07 -17.10 3.20
CA PRO A 206 -1.95 -15.74 3.67
C PRO A 206 -1.55 -15.68 5.15
N ILE A 207 -0.71 -14.72 5.53
CA ILE A 207 -0.26 -14.53 6.91
C ILE A 207 -0.48 -13.10 7.40
N GLU A 208 -0.69 -12.92 8.70
CA GLU A 208 -0.94 -11.61 9.29
C GLU A 208 -0.34 -11.47 10.68
N SER A 209 0.14 -10.28 11.03
CA SER A 209 0.59 -10.00 12.38
C SER A 209 -0.59 -9.88 13.35
N ARG A 210 -0.40 -10.37 14.57
CA ARG A 210 -1.36 -10.39 15.67
C ARG A 210 -0.68 -9.88 16.94
N GLY A 211 -0.25 -8.62 16.88
CA GLY A 211 0.55 -7.97 17.91
C GLY A 211 2.05 -8.03 17.61
N PRO A 212 2.93 -7.89 18.63
CA PRO A 212 4.38 -7.95 18.44
C PRO A 212 4.90 -9.39 18.21
N ASP A 213 4.22 -10.39 18.78
CA ASP A 213 4.70 -11.78 18.82
C ASP A 213 3.69 -12.78 18.24
N GLY A 214 2.65 -12.32 17.52
CA GLY A 214 1.58 -13.18 17.01
C GLY A 214 1.57 -13.23 15.48
N LEU A 215 1.42 -14.41 14.90
CA LEU A 215 1.30 -14.59 13.44
C LEU A 215 0.08 -15.45 13.15
N ALA A 216 -0.95 -14.88 12.53
CA ALA A 216 -2.06 -15.64 11.97
C ALA A 216 -1.63 -16.26 10.64
N VAL A 217 -1.95 -17.54 10.46
CA VAL A 217 -1.83 -18.26 9.18
C VAL A 217 -3.22 -18.68 8.76
N MET A 218 -3.64 -18.26 7.57
CA MET A 218 -5.01 -18.40 7.10
C MET A 218 -5.13 -19.49 6.04
N ALA A 219 -6.32 -20.07 5.95
CA ALA A 219 -6.63 -21.01 4.87
C ALA A 219 -6.82 -20.24 3.56
N PRO A 220 -6.61 -20.89 2.41
CA PRO A 220 -7.05 -20.35 1.12
C PRO A 220 -8.56 -20.13 1.11
N ASP A 221 -9.02 -19.17 0.31
CA ASP A 221 -10.43 -18.77 0.27
C ASP A 221 -11.38 -19.94 0.01
N GLY A 222 -12.37 -20.09 0.90
CA GLY A 222 -13.39 -21.13 0.80
C GLY A 222 -12.91 -22.56 1.06
N GLU A 223 -11.63 -22.75 1.41
CA GLU A 223 -11.02 -24.06 1.59
C GLU A 223 -10.53 -24.30 3.03
N SER A 224 -10.15 -25.55 3.30
CA SER A 224 -9.44 -25.93 4.52
C SER A 224 -8.16 -26.65 4.16
N ILE A 225 -7.10 -26.40 4.94
CA ILE A 225 -5.81 -27.05 4.72
C ILE A 225 -5.18 -27.42 6.06
N GLU A 226 -4.44 -28.54 6.08
CA GLU A 226 -3.60 -28.88 7.22
C GLU A 226 -2.26 -28.18 7.10
N PHE A 227 -1.88 -27.44 8.14
CA PHE A 227 -0.63 -26.72 8.27
C PHE A 227 -0.03 -26.97 9.65
N ALA A 228 1.27 -27.28 9.69
CA ALA A 228 1.90 -28.01 10.77
C ALA A 228 1.09 -29.28 11.11
N GLN A 229 0.35 -29.25 12.21
CA GLN A 229 -0.54 -30.33 12.68
C GLN A 229 -1.99 -29.88 12.84
N TYR A 230 -2.32 -28.67 12.39
CA TYR A 230 -3.61 -28.02 12.62
C TYR A 230 -4.40 -27.87 11.33
N THR A 231 -5.72 -28.00 11.42
CA THR A 231 -6.61 -27.69 10.30
C THR A 231 -6.94 -26.20 10.29
N LEU A 232 -6.46 -25.47 9.29
CA LEU A 232 -6.82 -24.08 9.05
C LEU A 232 -8.17 -23.99 8.33
N ARG A 233 -9.05 -23.10 8.80
CA ARG A 233 -10.35 -22.77 8.19
C ARG A 233 -10.70 -21.31 8.49
N GLY A 234 -11.42 -20.66 7.59
CA GLY A 234 -11.89 -19.28 7.79
C GLY A 234 -10.75 -18.35 8.19
N ASP A 235 -10.86 -17.74 9.37
CA ASP A 235 -9.87 -16.81 9.95
C ASP A 235 -8.49 -17.41 10.28
N GLY A 236 -8.32 -18.73 10.07
CA GLY A 236 -7.03 -19.40 10.27
C GLY A 236 -6.71 -19.69 11.73
N MET A 237 -5.42 -19.77 12.03
CA MET A 237 -4.90 -20.04 13.37
C MET A 237 -3.79 -19.05 13.71
N VAL A 238 -3.73 -18.62 14.98
CA VAL A 238 -2.68 -17.74 15.48
C VAL A 238 -1.57 -18.56 16.11
N PHE A 239 -0.35 -18.30 15.69
CA PHE A 239 0.89 -18.80 16.27
C PHE A 239 1.56 -17.67 17.05
N VAL A 240 2.28 -18.02 18.11
CA VAL A 240 3.07 -17.11 18.92
C VAL A 240 4.55 -17.40 18.74
N LYS A 241 5.34 -16.34 18.70
CA LYS A 241 6.79 -16.43 18.60
C LYS A 241 7.34 -17.03 19.88
N CYS A 242 8.19 -18.04 19.74
CA CYS A 242 8.81 -18.70 20.87
C CYS A 242 10.02 -17.89 21.37
N PRO A 243 10.20 -17.79 22.70
CA PRO A 243 11.38 -17.13 23.25
C PRO A 243 12.64 -17.92 22.88
N GLY A 244 13.65 -17.21 22.37
CA GLY A 244 14.98 -17.74 22.08
C GLY A 244 15.83 -17.92 23.34
#